data_AF-Q9C479-F1
#
_entry.id   AF-Q9C479-F1
#
_cell.length_a   1.000
_cell.length_b   1.000
_cell.length_c   1.000
_cell.angle_alpha   90.00
_cell.angle_beta   90.00
_cell.angle_gamma   90.00
#
_symmetry.space_group_name_H-M   'P 1'
#
loop_
_entity.id
_entity.type
_entity.pdbx_description
1 polymer ?
#
loop_
_entity_poly.entity_id
_entity_poly.type
_entity_poly.pdbx_seq_one_letter_code
_entity_poly.pdbx_strand_id
1 'polypeptide(L)'
;KKRLEEYCKELKKADENFSVNEKVKGLCDDKKRDGKCTGLKAKVEKELGTFDTELEDELGKLKDENCKKHEEKCILLEETGDDDVKEKCVELREKCYELKRKKVAEDLLLRALGGDAKEDGKCKGKMNTVCPVLSRESDELMTFCLNPDGTCGELKTKLGEVCKPLETELNEKS
;
A
#
# COMPACT_ATOMS: atom_id res chain seq x y z
N LYS A 1 -19.18 22.82 -8.25
CA LYS A 1 -19.64 23.85 -9.22
C LYS A 1 -19.64 25.27 -8.63
N LYS A 2 -20.39 25.55 -7.54
CA LYS A 2 -20.46 26.88 -6.91
C LYS A 2 -19.11 27.52 -6.56
N ARG A 3 -18.20 26.79 -5.90
CA ARG A 3 -16.83 27.27 -5.62
C ARG A 3 -16.04 27.65 -6.87
N LEU A 4 -16.15 26.86 -7.94
CA LEU A 4 -15.48 27.16 -9.21
C LEU A 4 -16.03 28.45 -9.83
N GLU A 5 -17.34 28.68 -9.74
CA GLU A 5 -17.96 29.94 -10.16
C GLU A 5 -17.47 31.14 -9.34
N GLU A 6 -17.31 30.98 -8.02
CA GLU A 6 -16.74 32.00 -7.13
C GLU A 6 -15.30 32.33 -7.53
N TYR A 7 -14.43 31.32 -7.68
CA TYR A 7 -13.05 31.53 -8.15
C TYR A 7 -12.97 32.21 -9.52
N CYS A 8 -13.81 31.80 -10.47
CA CYS A 8 -13.86 32.42 -11.78
C CYS A 8 -14.30 33.89 -11.71
N LYS A 9 -15.22 34.26 -10.80
CA LYS A 9 -15.63 35.65 -10.57
C LYS A 9 -14.50 36.46 -9.95
N GLU A 10 -13.78 35.92 -8.97
CA GLU A 10 -12.64 36.59 -8.35
C GLU A 10 -11.51 36.84 -9.36
N LEU A 11 -11.19 35.84 -10.19
CA LEU A 11 -10.18 36.00 -11.24
C LEU A 11 -10.56 37.08 -12.26
N LYS A 12 -11.84 37.17 -12.65
CA LYS A 12 -12.34 38.23 -13.56
C LYS A 12 -12.31 39.63 -12.93
N LYS A 13 -12.41 39.73 -11.60
CA LYS A 13 -12.26 41.01 -10.88
C LYS A 13 -10.80 41.42 -10.75
N ALA A 14 -9.90 40.44 -10.58
CA ALA A 14 -8.47 40.69 -10.44
C ALA A 14 -7.81 41.08 -11.77
N ASP A 15 -8.31 40.54 -12.88
CA ASP A 15 -7.87 40.89 -14.24
C ASP A 15 -9.10 41.05 -15.14
N GLU A 16 -9.45 42.29 -15.43
CA GLU A 16 -10.58 42.63 -16.31
C GLU A 16 -10.40 42.08 -17.73
N ASN A 17 -9.15 41.98 -18.21
CA ASN A 17 -8.84 41.38 -19.52
C ASN A 17 -8.83 39.84 -19.47
N PHE A 18 -8.92 39.27 -18.26
CA PHE A 18 -8.94 37.83 -18.00
C PHE A 18 -7.86 37.07 -18.78
N SER A 19 -6.63 37.55 -18.66
CA SER A 19 -5.41 37.12 -19.36
C SER A 19 -4.84 35.81 -18.78
N VAL A 20 -5.72 34.90 -18.38
CA VAL A 20 -5.36 33.61 -17.81
C VAL A 20 -5.07 32.57 -18.90
N ASN A 21 -4.45 31.45 -18.50
CA ASN A 21 -4.20 30.34 -19.41
C ASN A 21 -5.51 29.82 -20.07
N GLU A 22 -5.44 29.37 -21.32
CA GLU A 22 -6.58 28.86 -22.09
C GLU A 22 -7.36 27.73 -21.38
N LYS A 23 -6.70 26.90 -20.57
CA LYS A 23 -7.36 25.87 -19.76
C LYS A 23 -8.29 26.50 -18.72
N VAL A 24 -7.84 27.56 -18.05
CA VAL A 24 -8.62 28.32 -17.05
C VAL A 24 -9.75 29.08 -17.73
N LYS A 25 -9.48 29.71 -18.89
CA LYS A 25 -10.54 30.33 -19.70
C LYS A 25 -11.65 29.34 -20.03
N GLY A 26 -11.27 28.15 -20.49
CA GLY A 26 -12.23 27.11 -20.79
C GLY A 26 -12.93 26.49 -19.57
N LEU A 27 -12.46 26.69 -18.34
CA LEU A 27 -13.14 26.26 -17.10
C LEU A 27 -14.11 27.34 -16.58
N CYS A 28 -13.80 28.61 -16.85
CA CYS A 28 -14.60 29.77 -16.46
C CYS A 28 -15.61 30.25 -17.52
N ASP A 29 -15.66 29.57 -18.68
CA ASP A 29 -16.71 29.69 -19.70
C ASP A 29 -17.93 28.87 -19.27
N ASP A 30 -19.05 29.52 -18.99
CA ASP A 30 -20.28 28.88 -18.48
C ASP A 30 -20.78 27.76 -19.41
N LYS A 31 -20.66 27.91 -20.74
CA LYS A 31 -21.13 26.90 -21.72
C LYS A 31 -20.25 25.65 -21.72
N LYS A 32 -18.94 25.82 -21.48
CA LYS A 32 -17.96 24.71 -21.46
C LYS A 32 -17.83 24.09 -20.07
N ARG A 33 -18.05 24.87 -19.02
CA ARG A 33 -17.90 24.45 -17.62
C ARG A 33 -18.80 23.27 -17.30
N ASP A 34 -20.07 23.36 -17.67
CA ASP A 34 -21.04 22.31 -17.32
C ASP A 34 -20.72 20.99 -18.00
N GLY A 35 -20.40 21.00 -19.30
CA GLY A 35 -19.95 19.81 -20.01
C GLY A 35 -18.67 19.21 -19.41
N LYS A 36 -17.70 20.04 -19.01
CA LYS A 36 -16.48 19.58 -18.34
C LYS A 36 -16.74 18.99 -16.96
N CYS A 37 -17.57 19.63 -16.15
CA CYS A 37 -17.90 19.14 -14.81
C CYS A 37 -18.66 17.81 -14.89
N THR A 38 -19.67 17.70 -15.76
CA THR A 38 -20.42 16.45 -15.95
C THR A 38 -19.54 15.34 -16.53
N GLY A 39 -18.70 15.67 -17.51
CA GLY A 39 -17.75 14.71 -18.08
C GLY A 39 -16.69 14.23 -17.09
N LEU A 40 -16.19 15.12 -16.23
CA LEU A 40 -15.28 14.75 -15.14
C LEU A 40 -15.99 13.89 -14.10
N LYS A 41 -17.20 14.26 -13.70
CA LYS A 41 -18.02 13.49 -12.76
C LYS A 41 -18.23 12.05 -13.25
N ALA A 42 -18.64 11.88 -14.51
CA ALA A 42 -18.84 10.55 -15.08
C ALA A 42 -17.55 9.71 -15.13
N LYS A 43 -16.40 10.34 -15.36
CA LYS A 43 -15.09 9.65 -15.30
C LYS A 43 -14.77 9.21 -13.88
N VAL A 44 -14.96 10.10 -12.90
CA VAL A 44 -14.70 9.79 -11.49
C VAL A 44 -15.63 8.68 -11.00
N GLU A 45 -16.93 8.73 -11.32
CA GLU A 45 -17.89 7.67 -10.97
C GLU A 45 -17.50 6.32 -11.59
N LYS A 46 -17.03 6.31 -12.84
CA LYS A 46 -16.56 5.09 -13.49
C LYS A 46 -15.29 4.51 -12.84
N GLU A 47 -14.31 5.37 -12.55
CA GLU A 47 -13.07 4.97 -11.88
C GLU A 47 -13.37 4.47 -10.46
N LEU A 48 -14.27 5.15 -9.74
CA LEU A 48 -14.72 4.75 -8.41
C LEU A 48 -15.37 3.36 -8.43
N GLY A 49 -16.34 3.12 -9.32
CA GLY A 49 -16.98 1.81 -9.42
C GLY A 49 -16.03 0.70 -9.82
N THR A 50 -15.05 0.99 -10.68
CA THR A 50 -13.98 0.02 -11.02
C THR A 50 -13.10 -0.26 -9.81
N PHE A 51 -12.73 0.78 -9.07
CA PHE A 51 -11.86 0.67 -7.90
C PHE A 51 -12.51 -0.07 -6.74
N ASP A 52 -13.82 0.13 -6.51
CA ASP A 52 -14.56 -0.58 -5.47
C ASP A 52 -14.54 -2.11 -5.70
N THR A 53 -14.79 -2.55 -6.94
CA THR A 53 -14.66 -3.98 -7.29
C THR A 53 -13.22 -4.48 -7.14
N GLU A 54 -12.23 -3.69 -7.56
CA GLU A 54 -10.81 -4.04 -7.36
C GLU A 54 -10.44 -4.18 -5.87
N LEU A 55 -10.97 -3.30 -5.01
CA LEU A 55 -10.71 -3.33 -3.56
C LEU A 55 -11.28 -4.59 -2.91
N GLU A 56 -12.51 -4.98 -3.25
CA GLU A 56 -13.12 -6.21 -2.74
C GLU A 56 -12.29 -7.46 -3.08
N ASP A 57 -11.88 -7.57 -4.34
CA ASP A 57 -11.07 -8.69 -4.81
C ASP A 57 -9.68 -8.73 -4.15
N GLU A 58 -9.06 -7.56 -3.97
CA GLU A 58 -7.70 -7.45 -3.46
C GLU A 58 -7.63 -7.66 -1.94
N LEU A 59 -8.63 -7.22 -1.15
CA LEU A 59 -8.63 -7.39 0.31
C LEU A 59 -8.55 -8.85 0.77
N GLY A 60 -8.97 -9.81 -0.08
CA GLY A 60 -8.83 -11.24 0.18
C GLY A 60 -7.49 -11.86 -0.22
N LYS A 61 -6.67 -11.16 -1.02
CA LYS A 61 -5.42 -11.69 -1.62
C LYS A 61 -4.25 -10.71 -1.54
N LEU A 62 -4.38 -9.68 -0.71
CA LEU A 62 -3.49 -8.54 -0.67
C LEU A 62 -2.05 -8.97 -0.44
N LYS A 63 -1.16 -8.45 -1.30
CA LYS A 63 0.28 -8.61 -1.18
C LYS A 63 0.94 -7.25 -0.95
N ASP A 64 2.08 -7.26 -0.26
CA ASP A 64 2.90 -6.06 0.00
C ASP A 64 3.20 -5.27 -1.29
N GLU A 65 3.45 -5.96 -2.41
CA GLU A 65 3.71 -5.35 -3.72
C GLU A 65 2.53 -4.53 -4.26
N ASN A 66 1.31 -4.92 -3.91
CA ASN A 66 0.08 -4.29 -4.39
C ASN A 66 -0.37 -3.14 -3.48
N CYS A 67 0.15 -3.06 -2.26
CA CYS A 67 -0.24 -2.04 -1.28
C CYS A 67 -0.09 -0.62 -1.81
N LYS A 68 1.07 -0.27 -2.36
CA LYS A 68 1.33 1.10 -2.81
C LYS A 68 0.31 1.60 -3.84
N LYS A 69 -0.03 0.76 -4.82
CA LYS A 69 -0.98 1.11 -5.89
C LYS A 69 -2.38 1.38 -5.33
N HIS A 70 -2.85 0.54 -4.41
CA HIS A 70 -4.19 0.65 -3.85
C HIS A 70 -4.28 1.75 -2.78
N GLU A 71 -3.22 1.95 -1.98
CA GLU A 71 -3.08 3.08 -1.06
C GLU A 71 -3.16 4.42 -1.82
N GLU A 72 -2.46 4.56 -2.95
CA GLU A 72 -2.52 5.77 -3.80
C GLU A 72 -3.93 6.03 -4.34
N LYS A 73 -4.63 4.99 -4.80
CA LYS A 73 -6.02 5.12 -5.26
C LYS A 73 -6.97 5.50 -4.13
N CYS A 74 -6.81 4.91 -2.95
CA CYS A 74 -7.59 5.28 -1.76
C CYS A 74 -7.44 6.77 -1.44
N ILE A 75 -6.22 7.31 -1.43
CA ILE A 75 -6.00 8.75 -1.16
C ILE A 75 -6.76 9.65 -2.14
N LEU A 76 -6.91 9.23 -3.40
CA LEU A 76 -7.59 10.01 -4.43
C LEU A 76 -9.11 9.87 -4.41
N LEU A 77 -9.61 8.68 -4.05
CA LEU A 77 -11.00 8.29 -4.28
C LEU A 77 -11.82 8.13 -2.99
N GLU A 78 -11.18 7.94 -1.82
CA GLU A 78 -11.84 7.70 -0.52
C GLU A 78 -12.87 8.80 -0.18
N GLU A 79 -12.52 10.07 -0.36
CA GLU A 79 -13.41 11.21 -0.07
C GLU A 79 -14.54 11.39 -1.11
N THR A 80 -14.45 10.69 -2.24
CA THR A 80 -15.47 10.72 -3.29
C THR A 80 -16.32 9.45 -3.33
N GLY A 81 -15.88 8.40 -2.63
CA GLY A 81 -16.59 7.14 -2.48
C GLY A 81 -17.79 7.22 -1.54
N ASP A 82 -18.53 6.13 -1.47
CA ASP A 82 -19.48 5.91 -0.39
C ASP A 82 -18.75 5.45 0.89
N ASP A 83 -19.53 5.27 1.96
CA ASP A 83 -19.00 4.82 3.25
C ASP A 83 -18.31 3.45 3.16
N ASP A 84 -18.68 2.61 2.19
CA ASP A 84 -18.13 1.27 1.97
C ASP A 84 -16.72 1.35 1.35
N VAL A 85 -16.52 2.14 0.29
CA VAL A 85 -15.19 2.41 -0.27
C VAL A 85 -14.26 2.99 0.80
N LYS A 86 -14.78 3.87 1.66
CA LYS A 86 -14.01 4.47 2.74
C LYS A 86 -13.57 3.42 3.77
N GLU A 87 -14.47 2.57 4.22
CA GLU A 87 -14.17 1.49 5.16
C GLU A 87 -13.14 0.51 4.57
N LYS A 88 -13.36 0.06 3.32
CA LYS A 88 -12.41 -0.80 2.59
C LYS A 88 -11.02 -0.18 2.46
N CYS A 89 -10.94 1.14 2.24
CA CYS A 89 -9.67 1.87 2.19
C CYS A 89 -8.96 1.96 3.55
N VAL A 90 -9.69 2.04 4.66
CA VAL A 90 -9.11 1.93 6.00
C VAL A 90 -8.57 0.52 6.22
N GLU A 91 -9.38 -0.51 5.94
CA GLU A 91 -8.98 -1.91 6.11
C GLU A 91 -7.75 -2.26 5.26
N LEU A 92 -7.72 -1.80 4.00
CA LEU A 92 -6.59 -1.97 3.10
C LEU A 92 -5.29 -1.42 3.71
N ARG A 93 -5.34 -0.18 4.23
CA ARG A 93 -4.16 0.47 4.84
C ARG A 93 -3.69 -0.31 6.06
N GLU A 94 -4.60 -0.74 6.92
CA GLU A 94 -4.26 -1.53 8.11
C GLU A 94 -3.58 -2.85 7.74
N LYS A 95 -4.14 -3.61 6.80
CA LYS A 95 -3.53 -4.84 6.29
C LYS A 95 -2.17 -4.58 5.65
N CYS A 96 -2.03 -3.50 4.88
CA CYS A 96 -0.76 -3.11 4.29
C CYS A 96 0.30 -2.78 5.34
N TYR A 97 -0.07 -2.09 6.42
CA TYR A 97 0.85 -1.84 7.53
C TYR A 97 1.24 -3.13 8.25
N GLU A 98 0.29 -4.02 8.50
CA GLU A 98 0.55 -5.32 9.11
C GLU A 98 1.54 -6.15 8.26
N LEU A 99 1.32 -6.25 6.95
CA LEU A 99 2.21 -6.96 6.03
C LEU A 99 3.64 -6.38 6.05
N LYS A 100 3.76 -5.05 6.02
CA LYS A 100 5.06 -4.35 6.07
C LYS A 100 5.78 -4.64 7.40
N ARG A 101 5.08 -4.56 8.55
CA ARG A 101 5.68 -4.86 9.87
C ARG A 101 6.08 -6.32 10.00
N LYS A 102 5.24 -7.25 9.53
CA LYS A 102 5.52 -8.68 9.52
C LYS A 102 6.80 -8.99 8.74
N LYS A 103 6.93 -8.40 7.54
CA LYS A 103 8.13 -8.55 6.70
C LYS A 103 9.40 -8.03 7.39
N VAL A 104 9.34 -6.86 8.04
CA VAL A 104 10.47 -6.33 8.81
C VAL A 104 10.84 -7.25 9.97
N ALA A 105 9.85 -7.78 10.70
CA ALA A 105 10.08 -8.72 11.80
C ALA A 105 10.73 -10.03 11.32
N GLU A 106 10.30 -10.57 10.19
CA GLU A 106 10.91 -11.74 9.55
C GLU A 106 12.36 -11.49 9.15
N ASP A 107 12.66 -10.35 8.51
CA ASP A 107 14.02 -9.98 8.11
C ASP A 107 14.95 -9.82 9.32
N LEU A 108 14.44 -9.23 10.41
CA LEU A 108 15.18 -9.13 11.68
C LEU A 108 15.48 -10.51 12.27
N LEU A 109 14.51 -11.42 12.27
CA LEU A 109 14.70 -12.80 12.74
C LEU A 109 15.70 -13.55 11.86
N LEU A 110 15.61 -13.44 10.53
CA LEU A 110 16.58 -14.04 9.62
C LEU A 110 18.00 -13.54 9.90
N ARG A 111 18.17 -12.25 10.18
CA ARG A 111 19.47 -11.68 10.53
C ARG A 111 19.98 -12.17 11.89
N ALA A 112 19.11 -12.28 12.88
CA ALA A 112 19.46 -12.76 14.22
C ALA A 112 19.80 -14.26 14.22
N LEU A 113 19.04 -15.07 13.50
CA LEU A 113 19.23 -16.52 13.40
C LEU A 113 20.38 -16.87 12.45
N GLY A 114 20.55 -16.12 11.35
CA GLY A 114 21.58 -16.37 10.35
C GLY A 114 21.46 -17.78 9.75
N GLY A 115 22.60 -18.48 9.60
CA GLY A 115 22.63 -19.83 9.03
C GLY A 115 21.86 -20.87 9.84
N ASP A 116 21.60 -20.63 11.12
CA ASP A 116 20.87 -21.55 12.00
C ASP A 116 19.40 -21.68 11.60
N ALA A 117 18.84 -20.70 10.88
CA ALA A 117 17.47 -20.77 10.35
C ALA A 117 17.29 -21.87 9.27
N LYS A 118 18.38 -22.42 8.71
CA LYS A 118 18.30 -23.53 7.73
C LYS A 118 17.92 -24.88 8.36
N GLU A 119 18.19 -25.05 9.65
CA GLU A 119 18.02 -26.32 10.36
C GLU A 119 17.06 -26.13 11.54
N ASP A 120 15.95 -26.88 11.54
CA ASP A 120 14.83 -26.70 12.47
C ASP A 120 15.26 -26.72 13.95
N GLY A 121 16.09 -27.70 14.34
CA GLY A 121 16.59 -27.80 15.71
C GLY A 121 17.49 -26.64 16.13
N LYS A 122 18.37 -26.17 15.23
CA LYS A 122 19.24 -25.02 15.50
C LYS A 122 18.47 -23.71 15.53
N CYS A 123 17.53 -23.55 14.60
CA CYS A 123 16.63 -22.41 14.56
C CYS A 123 15.89 -22.27 15.90
N LYS A 124 15.21 -23.32 16.36
CA LYS A 124 14.49 -23.32 17.65
C LYS A 124 15.42 -23.07 18.84
N GLY A 125 16.58 -23.72 18.85
CA GLY A 125 17.59 -23.52 19.89
C GLY A 125 18.04 -22.06 19.99
N LYS A 126 18.24 -21.39 18.85
CA LYS A 126 18.63 -19.98 18.79
C LYS A 126 17.47 -19.02 19.01
N MET A 127 16.24 -19.39 18.65
CA MET A 127 15.04 -18.63 19.02
C MET A 127 14.93 -18.47 20.53
N ASN A 128 15.25 -19.49 21.33
CA ASN A 128 15.27 -19.38 22.79
C ASN A 128 16.23 -18.31 23.33
N THR A 129 17.29 -17.98 22.60
CA THR A 129 18.26 -16.95 23.02
C THR A 129 17.91 -15.56 22.49
N VAL A 130 17.38 -15.45 21.26
CA VAL A 130 17.07 -14.15 20.65
C VAL A 130 15.69 -13.62 21.04
N CYS A 131 14.70 -14.50 21.24
CA CYS A 131 13.33 -14.11 21.54
C CYS A 131 13.14 -13.32 22.83
N PRO A 132 13.85 -13.60 23.95
CA PRO A 132 13.72 -12.79 25.17
C PRO A 132 14.03 -11.29 24.98
N VAL A 133 14.81 -10.96 23.95
CA VAL A 133 15.14 -9.58 23.57
C VAL A 133 14.20 -9.10 22.47
N LEU A 134 14.13 -9.82 21.34
CA LEU A 134 13.40 -9.35 20.15
C LEU A 134 11.88 -9.29 20.32
N SER A 135 11.29 -10.15 21.15
CA SER A 135 9.82 -10.16 21.35
C SER A 135 9.28 -8.88 21.98
N ARG A 136 10.16 -8.05 22.55
CA ARG A 136 9.79 -6.77 23.18
C ARG A 136 9.74 -5.62 22.19
N GLU A 137 10.28 -5.81 20.99
CA GLU A 137 10.43 -4.76 19.99
C GLU A 137 9.18 -4.60 19.13
N SER A 138 8.39 -5.66 18.92
CA SER A 138 7.10 -5.58 18.23
C SER A 138 6.18 -6.77 18.52
N ASP A 139 4.88 -6.58 18.30
CA ASP A 139 3.87 -7.64 18.43
C ASP A 139 4.06 -8.76 17.40
N GLU A 140 4.56 -8.44 16.20
CA GLU A 140 4.90 -9.44 15.17
C GLU A 140 6.06 -10.33 15.63
N LEU A 141 7.11 -9.73 16.20
CA LEU A 141 8.23 -10.48 16.77
C LEU A 141 7.81 -11.33 17.96
N MET A 142 6.94 -10.79 18.82
CA MET A 142 6.32 -11.58 19.90
C MET A 142 5.58 -12.79 19.34
N THR A 143 4.74 -12.58 18.32
CA THR A 143 3.93 -13.65 17.71
C THR A 143 4.82 -14.74 17.13
N PHE A 144 5.88 -14.39 16.40
CA PHE A 144 6.85 -15.36 15.89
C PHE A 144 7.54 -16.13 17.02
N CYS A 145 7.94 -15.43 18.08
CA CYS A 145 8.60 -16.03 19.24
C CYS A 145 7.70 -16.97 20.04
N LEU A 146 6.38 -16.76 20.05
CA LEU A 146 5.42 -17.67 20.67
C LEU A 146 5.18 -18.95 19.87
N ASN A 147 5.50 -18.94 18.56
CA ASN A 147 5.37 -20.10 17.68
C ASN A 147 6.69 -20.42 16.96
N PRO A 148 7.70 -20.95 17.68
CA PRO A 148 9.00 -21.25 17.10
C PRO A 148 8.94 -22.35 16.03
N ASP A 149 8.04 -23.32 16.16
CA ASP A 149 7.85 -24.40 15.19
C ASP A 149 7.38 -23.86 13.83
N GLY A 150 6.32 -23.05 13.83
CA GLY A 150 5.82 -22.43 12.61
C GLY A 150 6.83 -21.45 12.01
N THR A 151 7.41 -20.59 12.86
CA THR A 151 8.37 -19.57 12.44
C THR A 151 9.59 -20.19 11.77
N CYS A 152 10.22 -21.20 12.39
CA CYS A 152 11.38 -21.85 11.79
C CYS A 152 11.06 -22.54 10.46
N GLY A 153 9.87 -23.12 10.30
CA GLY A 153 9.41 -23.69 9.04
C GLY A 153 9.26 -22.64 7.93
N GLU A 154 8.62 -21.51 8.22
CA GLU A 154 8.46 -20.39 7.29
C GLU A 154 9.81 -19.77 6.90
N LEU A 155 10.67 -19.49 7.89
CA LEU A 155 11.99 -18.90 7.65
C LEU A 155 12.88 -19.82 6.80
N LYS A 156 12.87 -21.13 7.07
CA LYS A 156 13.59 -22.12 6.26
C LYS A 156 13.14 -22.12 4.81
N THR A 157 11.83 -22.00 4.58
CA THR A 157 11.24 -21.94 3.23
C THR A 157 11.69 -20.67 2.51
N LYS A 158 11.58 -19.51 3.15
CA LYS A 158 12.03 -18.22 2.62
C LYS A 158 13.52 -18.19 2.30
N LEU A 159 14.36 -18.73 3.19
CA LEU A 159 15.79 -18.91 2.93
C LEU A 159 16.03 -19.75 1.67
N GLY A 160 15.24 -20.80 1.46
CA GLY A 160 15.31 -21.61 0.24
C GLY A 160 14.93 -20.83 -1.01
N GLU A 161 13.89 -20.00 -0.95
CA GLU A 161 13.42 -19.19 -2.08
C GLU A 161 14.39 -18.06 -2.44
N VAL A 162 14.99 -17.41 -1.44
CA VAL A 162 15.90 -16.27 -1.63
C VAL A 162 17.34 -16.73 -1.95
N CYS A 163 17.86 -17.75 -1.25
CA CYS A 163 19.25 -18.15 -1.40
C CYS A 163 19.51 -19.02 -2.64
N LYS A 164 18.58 -19.88 -3.07
CA LYS A 164 18.81 -20.77 -4.24
C LYS A 164 19.08 -19.99 -5.55
N PRO A 165 18.31 -18.93 -5.88
CA PRO A 165 18.62 -18.10 -7.04
C PRO A 165 20.00 -17.45 -6.91
N LEU A 166 20.32 -16.90 -5.73
CA LEU A 166 21.61 -16.27 -5.46
C LEU A 166 22.79 -17.25 -5.58
N GLU A 167 22.65 -18.48 -5.07
CA GLU A 167 23.65 -19.54 -5.20
C GLU A 167 23.90 -19.88 -6.68
N THR A 168 22.84 -19.95 -7.49
CA THR A 168 22.95 -20.17 -8.94
C THR A 168 23.73 -19.02 -9.61
N GLU A 169 23.34 -17.77 -9.37
CA GLU A 169 24.00 -16.60 -9.95
C GLU A 169 25.48 -16.47 -9.55
N LEU A 170 25.83 -16.85 -8.32
CA LEU A 170 27.22 -16.84 -7.84
C LEU A 170 28.05 -17.95 -8.50
N ASN A 171 27.45 -19.12 -8.73
CA ASN A 171 28.11 -20.24 -9.39
C ASN A 171 28.28 -20.02 -10.91
N GLU A 172 27.37 -19.28 -11.57
CA GLU A 172 27.51 -18.90 -12.98
C GLU A 172 28.59 -17.84 -13.23
N LYS A 173 28.99 -17.11 -12.19
CA LYS A 173 30.03 -16.06 -12.25
C LYS A 173 31.40 -16.51 -11.74
N SER A 174 31.53 -17.75 -11.25
CA SER A 174 32.81 -18.38 -10.84
C SER A 174 33.41 -19.22 -11.95
#